data_AF-A0AAU5NHV9-F1
#
_entry.id   AF-A0AAU5NHV9-F1
#
_cell.length_a   1.000
_cell.length_b   1.000
_cell.length_c   1.000
_cell.angle_alpha   90.00
_cell.angle_beta   90.00
_cell.angle_gamma   90.00
#
_symmetry.space_group_name_H-M   'P 1'
#
loop_
_entity.id
_entity.type
_entity.pdbx_description
1 polymer ?
#
loop_
_entity_poly.entity_id
_entity_poly.type
_entity_poly.pdbx_seq_one_letter_code
_entity_poly.pdbx_strand_id
1 'polypeptide(L)'
;MPTSLPLVLRRCHACASPRFRTDGRFRVNAHHKLVDVWLLVLCTGCGDTAKLTILERTNVRSVRPALLDRLHGNDPALAAELLRDPLVRRRNRIALDWDDAWRLDTGGPVRPDDEAIDVSVRFAARIPVRPVRLIAEGCGLPRAEVERLIAQGALVSAVRLTGKLSGDFTFTLKR
;
A
#
# COMPACT_ATOMS: atom_id res chain seq x y z
N MET A 1 -4.37 6.32 7.41
CA MET A 1 -3.12 5.79 7.98
C MET A 1 -2.98 4.30 7.70
N PRO A 2 -1.77 3.76 7.43
CA PRO A 2 -1.52 2.33 7.30
C PRO A 2 -1.84 1.59 8.61
N THR A 3 -2.40 0.39 8.52
CA THR A 3 -2.72 -0.46 9.69
C THR A 3 -2.00 -1.80 9.65
N SER A 4 -1.61 -2.27 8.46
CA SER A 4 -0.92 -3.54 8.25
C SER A 4 -0.16 -3.53 6.92
N LEU A 5 0.57 -4.61 6.63
CA LEU A 5 1.22 -4.82 5.33
C LEU A 5 0.17 -5.24 4.29
N PRO A 6 0.30 -4.78 3.03
CA PRO A 6 -0.63 -5.17 1.97
C PRO A 6 -0.53 -6.66 1.67
N LEU A 7 -1.62 -7.24 1.16
CA LEU A 7 -1.57 -8.58 0.62
C LEU A 7 -0.84 -8.57 -0.73
N VAL A 8 -0.06 -9.60 -0.96
CA VAL A 8 0.63 -9.85 -2.22
C VAL A 8 -0.29 -10.67 -3.12
N LEU A 9 -0.59 -10.13 -4.29
CA LEU A 9 -1.39 -10.81 -5.30
C LEU A 9 -0.49 -11.66 -6.19
N ARG A 10 -0.59 -12.97 -6.01
CA ARG A 10 0.13 -14.02 -6.73
C ARG A 10 -0.62 -15.34 -6.57
N ARG A 11 -0.70 -16.15 -7.63
CA ARG A 11 -1.30 -17.49 -7.55
C ARG A 11 -0.39 -18.46 -6.79
N CYS A 12 -0.94 -19.11 -5.77
CA CYS A 12 -0.26 -20.18 -5.05
C CYS A 12 -0.13 -21.42 -5.92
N HIS A 13 1.04 -22.04 -5.94
CA HIS A 13 1.30 -23.26 -6.71
C HIS A 13 0.64 -24.50 -6.09
N ALA A 14 0.47 -24.51 -4.76
CA ALA A 14 -0.11 -25.65 -4.04
C ALA A 14 -1.65 -25.65 -4.05
N CYS A 15 -2.31 -24.50 -3.83
CA CYS A 15 -3.77 -24.44 -3.65
C CYS A 15 -4.48 -23.43 -4.57
N ALA A 16 -3.77 -22.82 -5.52
CA ALA A 16 -4.30 -21.81 -6.44
C ALA A 16 -4.88 -20.52 -5.82
N SER A 17 -4.84 -20.34 -4.49
CA SER A 17 -5.25 -19.09 -3.84
C SER A 17 -4.47 -17.90 -4.41
N PRO A 18 -5.12 -16.75 -4.69
CA PRO A 18 -4.49 -15.59 -5.33
C PRO A 18 -3.77 -14.66 -4.36
N ARG A 19 -3.80 -14.94 -3.05
CA ARG A 19 -3.35 -14.02 -2.01
C ARG A 19 -2.30 -14.63 -1.11
N PHE A 20 -1.31 -13.80 -0.79
CA PHE A 20 -0.27 -14.07 0.18
C PHE A 20 -0.19 -12.92 1.18
N ARG A 21 0.04 -13.25 2.45
CA ARG A 21 0.31 -12.30 3.52
C ARG A 21 1.78 -12.35 3.90
N THR A 22 2.29 -11.30 4.54
CA THR A 22 3.63 -11.29 5.12
C THR A 22 3.61 -10.58 6.45
N ASP A 23 4.51 -10.99 7.32
CA ASP A 23 4.80 -10.37 8.61
C ASP A 23 6.17 -9.67 8.61
N GLY A 24 6.77 -9.48 7.43
CA GLY A 24 8.05 -8.77 7.29
C GLY A 24 9.28 -9.63 7.54
N ARG A 25 9.15 -10.97 7.57
CA ARG A 25 10.31 -11.86 7.69
C ARG A 25 11.13 -11.93 6.42
N PHE A 26 12.44 -11.75 6.55
CA PHE A 26 13.41 -11.96 5.48
C PHE A 26 14.22 -13.23 5.71
N ARG A 27 14.60 -13.87 4.61
CA ARG A 27 15.66 -14.87 4.58
C ARG A 27 16.87 -14.24 3.92
N VAL A 28 17.95 -14.08 4.68
CA VAL A 28 19.24 -13.60 4.19
C VAL A 28 20.18 -14.79 4.11
N ASN A 29 20.63 -15.13 2.91
CA ASN A 29 21.64 -16.15 2.69
C ASN A 29 22.91 -15.49 2.14
N ALA A 30 24.06 -15.85 2.69
CA ALA A 30 25.34 -15.41 2.18
C ALA A 30 26.14 -16.61 1.65
N HIS A 31 26.84 -16.42 0.54
CA HIS A 31 27.80 -17.37 0.00
C HIS A 31 29.03 -16.61 -0.53
N HIS A 32 30.17 -16.81 0.12
CA HIS A 32 31.38 -15.99 -0.07
C HIS A 32 31.07 -14.49 0.06
N LYS A 33 31.29 -13.70 -0.99
CA LYS A 33 31.08 -12.25 -1.02
C LYS A 33 29.69 -11.87 -1.56
N LEU A 34 28.82 -12.84 -1.82
CA LEU A 34 27.50 -12.61 -2.40
C LEU A 34 26.40 -12.85 -1.36
N VAL A 35 25.34 -12.07 -1.44
CA VAL A 35 24.14 -12.20 -0.62
C VAL A 35 22.90 -12.35 -1.51
N ASP A 36 22.04 -13.27 -1.12
CA ASP A 36 20.69 -13.44 -1.63
C ASP A 36 19.71 -13.14 -0.50
N VAL A 37 18.68 -12.35 -0.79
CA VAL A 37 17.69 -11.97 0.20
C VAL A 37 16.29 -12.14 -0.37
N TRP A 38 15.43 -12.80 0.41
CA TRP A 38 14.02 -12.97 0.08
C TRP A 38 13.13 -12.45 1.21
N LEU A 39 12.05 -11.75 0.85
CA LEU A 39 10.91 -11.53 1.74
C LEU A 39 10.02 -12.79 1.69
N LEU A 40 9.69 -13.33 2.86
CA LEU A 40 8.85 -14.50 3.00
C LEU A 40 7.38 -14.09 3.04
N VAL A 41 6.57 -14.74 2.21
CA VAL A 41 5.12 -14.51 2.13
C VAL A 41 4.39 -15.83 2.22
N LEU A 42 3.30 -15.89 2.99
CA LEU A 42 2.54 -17.10 3.27
C LEU A 42 1.20 -17.06 2.56
N CYS A 43 0.83 -18.14 1.90
CA CYS A 43 -0.45 -18.26 1.24
C CYS A 43 -1.58 -18.11 2.26
N THR A 44 -2.58 -17.29 1.96
CA THR A 44 -3.73 -17.12 2.86
C THR A 44 -4.67 -18.33 2.87
N GLY A 45 -4.53 -19.25 1.90
CA GLY A 45 -5.35 -20.46 1.80
C GLY A 45 -4.73 -21.67 2.49
N CYS A 46 -3.49 -22.04 2.13
CA CYS A 46 -2.84 -23.25 2.64
C CYS A 46 -1.62 -22.99 3.54
N GLY A 47 -1.23 -21.74 3.77
CA GLY A 47 -0.05 -21.40 4.57
C GLY A 47 1.30 -21.63 3.91
N ASP A 48 1.33 -22.15 2.68
CA ASP A 48 2.58 -22.41 1.94
C ASP A 48 3.42 -21.13 1.76
N THR A 49 4.73 -21.26 1.87
CA THR A 49 5.65 -20.11 1.86
C THR A 49 6.23 -19.89 0.47
N ALA A 50 5.96 -18.71 -0.09
CA ALA A 50 6.65 -18.21 -1.26
C ALA A 50 7.75 -17.21 -0.87
N LYS A 51 8.77 -17.11 -1.73
CA LYS A 51 9.88 -16.17 -1.58
C LYS A 51 9.75 -15.07 -2.63
N LEU A 52 9.81 -13.81 -2.20
CA LEU A 52 9.93 -12.65 -3.07
C LEU A 52 11.38 -12.18 -3.03
N THR A 53 12.06 -12.18 -4.18
CA THR A 53 13.46 -11.79 -4.26
C THR A 53 13.62 -10.29 -4.07
N ILE A 54 14.42 -9.92 -3.07
CA ILE A 54 14.78 -8.54 -2.73
C ILE A 54 16.18 -8.24 -3.28
N LEU A 55 17.15 -9.10 -2.96
CA LEU A 55 18.49 -9.09 -3.49
C LEU A 55 18.79 -10.46 -4.09
N GLU A 56 19.50 -10.49 -5.21
CA GLU A 56 19.98 -11.72 -5.82
C GLU A 56 21.45 -11.52 -6.18
N ARG A 57 22.28 -12.46 -5.70
CA ARG A 57 23.73 -12.52 -5.93
C ARG A 57 24.39 -11.15 -5.85
N THR A 58 24.02 -10.36 -4.86
CA THR A 58 24.50 -8.99 -4.70
C THR A 58 25.80 -9.02 -3.91
N ASN A 59 26.82 -8.25 -4.33
CA ASN A 59 28.06 -8.19 -3.56
C ASN A 59 27.77 -7.58 -2.18
N VAL A 60 28.15 -8.25 -1.10
CA VAL A 60 27.85 -7.76 0.26
C VAL A 60 28.41 -6.37 0.52
N ARG A 61 29.55 -6.01 -0.11
CA ARG A 61 30.16 -4.68 0.02
C ARG A 61 29.40 -3.57 -0.69
N SER A 62 28.50 -3.90 -1.63
CA SER A 62 27.63 -2.90 -2.27
C SER A 62 26.32 -2.68 -1.52
N VAL A 63 26.05 -3.47 -0.48
CA VAL A 63 24.85 -3.30 0.36
C VAL A 63 25.21 -2.44 1.56
N ARG A 64 24.42 -1.39 1.81
CA ARG A 64 24.61 -0.53 2.98
C ARG A 64 24.47 -1.38 4.27
N PRO A 65 25.40 -1.28 5.25
CA PRO A 65 25.32 -2.06 6.49
C PRO A 65 23.98 -1.92 7.20
N ALA A 66 23.47 -0.70 7.36
CA ALA A 66 22.16 -0.44 7.98
C ALA A 66 20.99 -1.14 7.27
N LEU A 67 21.08 -1.39 5.95
CA LEU A 67 20.06 -2.16 5.24
C LEU A 67 20.18 -3.65 5.58
N LEU A 68 21.40 -4.20 5.66
CA LEU A 68 21.62 -5.59 6.08
C LEU A 68 21.11 -5.80 7.51
N ASP A 69 21.36 -4.87 8.42
CA ASP A 69 20.87 -4.93 9.80
C ASP A 69 19.34 -4.99 9.87
N ARG A 70 18.65 -4.11 9.11
CA ARG A 70 17.18 -4.13 9.03
C ARG A 70 16.64 -5.41 8.40
N LEU A 71 17.33 -5.97 7.40
CA LEU A 71 16.97 -7.24 6.77
C LEU A 71 17.12 -8.41 7.74
N HIS A 72 18.23 -8.48 8.47
CA HIS A 72 18.45 -9.50 9.50
C HIS A 72 17.49 -9.35 10.69
N GLY A 73 17.16 -8.10 11.04
CA GLY A 73 16.22 -7.77 12.11
C GLY A 73 14.75 -8.00 11.77
N ASN A 74 14.42 -8.43 10.54
CA ASN A 74 13.03 -8.61 10.08
C ASN A 74 12.17 -7.35 10.23
N ASP A 75 12.72 -6.19 9.90
CA ASP A 75 12.02 -4.91 10.05
C ASP A 75 10.74 -4.86 9.18
N PRO A 76 9.53 -4.82 9.78
CA PRO A 76 8.28 -4.77 9.02
C PRO A 76 8.10 -3.45 8.26
N ALA A 77 8.71 -2.34 8.73
CA ALA A 77 8.70 -1.07 7.99
C ALA A 77 9.50 -1.20 6.69
N LEU A 78 10.63 -1.91 6.73
CA LEU A 78 11.42 -2.21 5.53
C LEU A 78 10.63 -3.08 4.54
N ALA A 79 9.90 -4.08 5.03
CA ALA A 79 9.03 -4.89 4.16
C ALA A 79 7.97 -4.02 3.47
N ALA A 80 7.36 -3.08 4.20
CA ALA A 80 6.40 -2.13 3.66
C ALA A 80 7.04 -1.23 2.58
N GLU A 81 8.25 -0.73 2.82
CA GLU A 81 9.03 0.08 1.86
C GLU A 81 9.32 -0.72 0.58
N LEU A 82 9.85 -1.93 0.71
CA LEU A 82 10.25 -2.79 -0.41
C LEU A 82 9.05 -3.26 -1.23
N LEU A 83 7.93 -3.60 -0.61
CA LEU A 83 6.71 -3.96 -1.35
C LEU A 83 6.21 -2.79 -2.21
N ARG A 84 6.37 -1.55 -1.75
CA ARG A 84 5.99 -0.36 -2.54
C ARG A 84 6.96 -0.05 -3.68
N ASP A 85 8.19 -0.55 -3.64
CA ASP A 85 9.17 -0.34 -4.71
C ASP A 85 8.67 -0.95 -6.03
N PRO A 86 8.52 -0.15 -7.11
CA PRO A 86 8.17 -0.67 -8.43
C PRO A 86 9.13 -1.73 -8.96
N LEU A 87 10.43 -1.64 -8.65
CA LEU A 87 11.45 -2.60 -9.11
C LEU A 87 11.24 -3.97 -8.47
N VAL A 88 11.01 -4.01 -7.15
CA VAL A 88 10.70 -5.25 -6.42
C VAL A 88 9.43 -5.89 -6.97
N ARG A 89 8.37 -5.10 -7.21
CA ARG A 89 7.11 -5.60 -7.77
C ARG A 89 7.25 -6.18 -9.17
N ARG A 90 7.95 -5.46 -10.06
CA ARG A 90 8.22 -5.93 -11.43
C ARG A 90 9.05 -7.20 -11.43
N ARG A 91 10.14 -7.22 -10.65
CA ARG A 91 11.02 -8.39 -10.52
C ARG A 91 10.26 -9.65 -10.11
N ASN A 92 9.36 -9.51 -9.15
CA ASN A 92 8.58 -10.63 -8.61
C ASN A 92 7.26 -10.89 -9.35
N ARG A 93 6.91 -10.04 -10.33
CA ARG A 93 5.63 -10.08 -11.08
C ARG A 93 4.41 -10.11 -10.15
N ILE A 94 4.43 -9.26 -9.12
CA ILE A 94 3.36 -9.18 -8.12
C ILE A 94 2.60 -7.85 -8.22
N ALA A 95 1.33 -7.90 -7.84
CA ALA A 95 0.55 -6.73 -7.49
C ALA A 95 0.28 -6.72 -5.98
N LEU A 96 -0.21 -5.58 -5.47
CA LEU A 96 -0.55 -5.41 -4.07
C LEU A 96 -2.02 -5.07 -3.90
N ASP A 97 -2.63 -5.70 -2.91
CA ASP A 97 -3.96 -5.40 -2.43
C ASP A 97 -3.85 -4.67 -1.08
N TRP A 98 -4.43 -3.48 -1.04
CA TRP A 98 -4.37 -2.57 0.10
C TRP A 98 -5.73 -2.42 0.78
N ASP A 99 -6.76 -3.15 0.36
CA ASP A 99 -8.15 -2.81 0.71
C ASP A 99 -8.43 -2.74 2.22
N ASP A 100 -7.74 -3.56 3.03
CA ASP A 100 -7.85 -3.61 4.50
C ASP A 100 -6.53 -3.23 5.22
N ALA A 101 -5.58 -2.62 4.50
CA ALA A 101 -4.25 -2.27 5.01
C ALA A 101 -4.13 -0.80 5.45
N TRP A 102 -5.24 -0.08 5.52
CA TRP A 102 -5.31 1.30 5.98
C TRP A 102 -6.65 1.61 6.65
N ARG A 103 -6.67 2.68 7.44
CA ARG A 103 -7.87 3.29 8.02
C ARG A 103 -7.93 4.77 7.69
N LEU A 104 -9.12 5.33 7.52
CA LEU A 104 -9.30 6.77 7.48
C LEU A 104 -9.34 7.33 8.90
N ASP A 105 -8.71 8.49 9.10
CA ASP A 105 -8.85 9.27 10.33
C ASP A 105 -9.37 10.65 9.92
N THR A 106 -10.61 10.95 10.29
CA THR A 106 -11.31 12.18 9.91
C THR A 106 -11.18 13.28 10.95
N GLY A 107 -10.50 13.06 12.08
CA GLY A 107 -10.31 14.08 13.12
C GLY A 107 -11.59 14.55 13.82
N GLY A 108 -12.77 13.99 13.49
CA GLY A 108 -14.07 14.34 14.05
C GLY A 108 -15.13 14.66 12.99
N PRO A 109 -16.40 14.85 13.38
CA PRO A 109 -17.46 15.22 12.44
C PRO A 109 -17.22 16.64 11.90
N VAL A 110 -17.25 16.78 10.58
CA VAL A 110 -17.29 18.08 9.91
C VAL A 110 -18.61 18.77 10.28
N ARG A 111 -18.55 19.96 10.90
CA ARG A 111 -19.76 20.73 11.20
C ARG A 111 -20.38 21.23 9.88
N PRO A 112 -21.65 20.90 9.60
CA PRO A 112 -22.25 21.10 8.28
C PRO A 112 -22.86 22.50 8.06
N ASP A 113 -22.24 23.57 8.56
CA ASP A 113 -22.83 24.93 8.48
C ASP A 113 -22.28 25.79 7.33
N ASP A 114 -21.25 25.35 6.60
CA ASP A 114 -20.69 26.10 5.48
C ASP A 114 -21.26 25.65 4.12
N GLU A 115 -21.57 26.63 3.26
CA GLU A 115 -22.03 26.46 1.87
C GLU A 115 -21.03 25.64 1.01
N ALA A 116 -19.74 25.71 1.37
CA ALA A 116 -18.68 24.90 0.78
C ALA A 116 -17.63 24.52 1.82
N ILE A 117 -17.12 23.29 1.73
CA ILE A 117 -16.11 22.75 2.64
C ILE A 117 -14.85 22.42 1.85
N ASP A 118 -13.72 22.99 2.26
CA ASP A 118 -12.40 22.61 1.76
C ASP A 118 -11.80 21.50 2.62
N VAL A 119 -11.50 20.36 1.98
CA VAL A 119 -10.99 19.17 2.65
C VAL A 119 -9.57 18.88 2.19
N SER A 120 -8.68 18.66 3.15
CA SER A 120 -7.30 18.21 2.91
C SER A 120 -7.12 16.74 3.26
N VAL A 121 -6.69 15.93 2.31
CA VAL A 121 -6.41 14.51 2.48
C VAL A 121 -4.90 14.28 2.54
N ARG A 122 -4.42 13.70 3.64
CA ARG A 122 -3.00 13.39 3.86
C ARG A 122 -2.71 11.90 3.94
N PHE A 123 -1.67 11.46 3.25
CA PHE A 123 -1.22 10.08 3.18
C PHE A 123 -0.01 9.86 4.09
N ALA A 124 -0.22 9.15 5.20
CA ALA A 124 0.88 8.73 6.08
C ALA A 124 1.82 7.69 5.42
N ALA A 125 1.43 7.09 4.30
CA ALA A 125 2.31 6.32 3.42
C ALA A 125 1.76 6.31 1.99
N ARG A 126 2.60 5.98 1.00
CA ARG A 126 2.21 5.87 -0.41
C ARG A 126 1.32 4.63 -0.67
N ILE A 127 0.07 4.70 -0.23
CA ILE A 127 -0.97 3.67 -0.41
C ILE A 127 -1.86 4.10 -1.58
N PRO A 128 -1.96 3.30 -2.66
CA PRO A 128 -2.86 3.63 -3.77
C PRO A 128 -4.33 3.42 -3.37
N VAL A 129 -5.05 4.53 -3.11
CA VAL A 129 -6.46 4.54 -2.73
C VAL A 129 -7.31 5.21 -3.82
N ARG A 130 -8.52 4.72 -4.05
CA ARG A 130 -9.49 5.40 -4.94
C ARG A 130 -10.09 6.60 -4.19
N PRO A 131 -9.93 7.85 -4.67
CA PRO A 131 -10.45 9.03 -3.97
C PRO A 131 -11.95 8.97 -3.69
N VAL A 132 -12.75 8.46 -4.64
CA VAL A 132 -14.20 8.25 -4.44
C VAL A 132 -14.51 7.40 -3.19
N ARG A 133 -13.77 6.31 -2.97
CA ARG A 133 -13.94 5.47 -1.76
C ARG A 133 -13.59 6.25 -0.50
N LEU A 134 -12.48 6.99 -0.53
CA LEU A 134 -11.98 7.76 0.61
C LEU A 134 -12.94 8.89 0.99
N ILE A 135 -13.44 9.64 0.00
CA ILE A 135 -14.38 10.75 0.20
C ILE A 135 -15.71 10.22 0.72
N ALA A 136 -16.23 9.13 0.14
CA ALA A 136 -17.46 8.50 0.60
C ALA A 136 -17.37 8.11 2.09
N GLU A 137 -16.28 7.45 2.49
CA GLU A 137 -16.04 7.05 3.88
C GLU A 137 -15.85 8.26 4.80
N GLY A 138 -15.10 9.28 4.36
CA GLY A 138 -14.79 10.45 5.18
C GLY A 138 -15.96 11.41 5.36
N CYS A 139 -16.82 11.55 4.35
CA CYS A 139 -17.98 12.43 4.38
C CYS A 139 -19.29 11.70 4.77
N GLY A 140 -19.25 10.37 4.97
CA GLY A 140 -20.44 9.56 5.26
C GLY A 140 -21.44 9.51 4.11
N LEU A 141 -20.96 9.63 2.86
CA LEU A 141 -21.80 9.65 1.66
C LEU A 141 -21.74 8.31 0.91
N PRO A 142 -22.82 7.90 0.21
CA PRO A 142 -22.75 6.79 -0.74
C PRO A 142 -21.72 7.07 -1.85
N ARG A 143 -21.03 6.04 -2.35
CA ARG A 143 -20.07 6.22 -3.47
C ARG A 143 -20.71 6.80 -4.73
N ALA A 144 -21.92 6.37 -5.04
CA ALA A 144 -22.69 6.89 -6.18
C ALA A 144 -23.00 8.39 -6.03
N GLU A 145 -23.19 8.86 -4.79
CA GLU A 145 -23.41 10.28 -4.50
C GLU A 145 -22.14 11.09 -4.75
N VAL A 146 -20.98 10.59 -4.31
CA VAL A 146 -19.69 11.23 -4.58
C VAL A 146 -19.42 11.32 -6.08
N GLU A 147 -19.70 10.25 -6.84
CA GLU A 147 -19.55 10.25 -8.30
C GLU A 147 -20.48 11.25 -8.98
N ARG A 148 -21.73 11.37 -8.50
CA ARG A 148 -22.69 12.38 -8.97
C ARG A 148 -22.20 13.80 -8.72
N LEU A 149 -21.69 14.09 -7.51
CA LEU A 149 -21.16 15.40 -7.15
C LEU A 149 -19.93 15.78 -7.97
N ILE A 150 -19.06 14.81 -8.28
CA ILE A 150 -17.93 15.01 -9.21
C ILE A 150 -18.45 15.37 -10.61
N ALA A 151 -19.45 14.62 -11.13
CA ALA A 151 -20.01 14.86 -12.45
C ALA A 151 -20.71 16.21 -12.58
N GLN A 152 -21.34 16.69 -11.50
CA GLN A 152 -22.04 17.98 -11.43
C GLN A 152 -21.11 19.16 -11.16
N GLY A 153 -19.82 18.93 -10.87
CA GLY A 153 -18.89 19.99 -10.49
C GLY A 153 -19.15 20.57 -9.08
N ALA A 154 -19.98 19.90 -8.27
CA ALA A 154 -20.19 20.21 -6.86
C ALA A 154 -19.03 19.68 -5.99
N LEU A 155 -18.29 18.67 -6.48
CA LEU A 155 -17.04 18.22 -5.89
C LEU A 155 -15.88 18.45 -6.85
N VAL A 156 -14.96 19.35 -6.49
CA VAL A 156 -13.88 19.81 -7.36
C VAL A 156 -12.53 19.58 -6.69
N SER A 157 -11.53 19.18 -7.48
CA SER A 157 -10.17 18.93 -7.01
C SER A 157 -9.18 19.25 -8.12
N ALA A 158 -7.99 19.73 -7.76
CA ALA A 158 -6.90 19.95 -8.71
C ALA A 158 -6.36 18.64 -9.30
N VAL A 159 -6.54 17.51 -8.59
CA VAL A 159 -6.16 16.17 -9.05
C VAL A 159 -7.36 15.38 -9.55
N ARG A 160 -7.10 14.46 -10.48
CA ARG A 160 -8.13 13.59 -11.04
C ARG A 160 -8.61 12.55 -10.01
N LEU A 161 -9.89 12.60 -9.67
CA LEU A 161 -10.49 11.75 -8.63
C LEU A 161 -10.94 10.35 -9.11
N THR A 162 -10.94 10.08 -10.42
CA THR A 162 -11.43 8.82 -11.00
C THR A 162 -10.43 7.65 -10.92
N GLY A 163 -9.17 7.93 -10.56
CA GLY A 163 -8.08 6.94 -10.51
C GLY A 163 -7.77 6.40 -9.12
N LYS A 164 -6.56 5.85 -8.94
CA LYS A 164 -5.96 5.67 -7.61
C LYS A 164 -4.93 6.78 -7.39
N LEU A 165 -4.96 7.38 -6.20
CA LEU A 165 -3.97 8.34 -5.74
C LEU A 165 -3.18 7.73 -4.58
N SER A 166 -1.90 8.10 -4.49
CA SER A 166 -0.99 7.64 -3.42
C SER A 166 -0.30 8.79 -2.71
N GLY A 167 -0.79 10.01 -2.88
CA GLY A 167 -0.23 11.23 -2.36
C GLY A 167 -1.33 12.23 -2.02
N ASP A 168 -0.94 13.22 -1.23
CA ASP A 168 -1.84 14.22 -0.67
C ASP A 168 -2.59 14.99 -1.75
N PHE A 169 -3.82 15.33 -1.44
CA PHE A 169 -4.64 16.15 -2.31
C PHE A 169 -5.69 16.92 -1.51
N THR A 170 -6.24 17.94 -2.13
CA THR A 170 -7.36 18.71 -1.59
C THR A 170 -8.56 18.61 -2.53
N PHE A 171 -9.76 18.74 -1.96
CA PHE A 171 -10.97 18.90 -2.75
C PHE A 171 -11.92 19.85 -2.03
N THR A 172 -12.74 20.54 -2.81
CA THR A 172 -13.82 21.39 -2.32
C THR A 172 -15.14 20.67 -2.57
N LEU A 173 -15.98 20.59 -1.55
CA LEU A 173 -17.35 20.09 -1.63
C LEU A 173 -18.31 21.26 -1.45
N LYS A 174 -19.04 21.60 -2.51
CA LYS A 174 -20.15 22.54 -2.49
C LYS A 174 -21.42 21.77 -2.14
N ARG A 175 -22.17 22.25 -1.14
CA ARG A 175 -23.43 21.63 -0.72
C ARG A 175 -24.63 22.30 -1.35
#